data_AF-A0A838KBC8-F1
#
_entry.id   AF-A0A838KBC8-F1
#
_cell.length_a   1.000
_cell.length_b   1.000
_cell.length_c   1.000
_cell.angle_alpha   90.00
_cell.angle_beta   90.00
_cell.angle_gamma   90.00
#
_symmetry.space_group_name_H-M   'P 1'
#
loop_
_entity.id
_entity.type
_entity.pdbx_description
1 polymer ?
#
loop_
_entity_poly.entity_id
_entity_poly.type
_entity_poly.pdbx_seq_one_letter_code
_entity_poly.pdbx_strand_id
1 'polypeptide(L)'
;GRYAEHLRPWLERIPADRLLIVRADDLFREAATTFDAVQDFLRLPVRHEVTLVPYNSRTQPPIEPATKARLAEYYRPFNAELYELIGRDLDWERGYPSS
;
A
#
# COMPACT_ATOMS: atom_id res chain seq x y z
N GLY A 1 8.78 4.83 2.06
CA GLY A 1 8.37 6.15 2.58
C GLY A 1 8.28 6.08 4.10
N ARG A 2 8.20 7.22 4.80
CA ARG A 2 8.09 7.26 6.27
C ARG A 2 6.61 7.32 6.71
N TYR A 3 5.86 6.25 6.42
CA TYR A 3 4.40 6.27 6.58
C TYR A 3 3.95 6.21 8.05
N ALA A 4 4.68 5.51 8.91
CA ALA A 4 4.31 5.34 10.32
C ALA A 4 4.13 6.70 11.04
N GLU A 5 5.03 7.64 10.78
CA GLU A 5 5.00 9.02 11.31
C GLU A 5 3.71 9.77 10.95
N HIS A 6 3.23 9.57 9.72
CA HIS A 6 2.02 10.22 9.24
C HIS A 6 0.76 9.48 9.67
N LEU A 7 0.82 8.16 9.85
CA LEU A 7 -0.35 7.34 10.20
C LEU A 7 -0.65 7.33 11.70
N ARG A 8 0.37 7.38 12.55
CA ARG A 8 0.24 7.31 14.01
C ARG A 8 -0.80 8.29 14.57
N PRO A 9 -0.84 9.58 14.18
CA PRO A 9 -1.85 10.52 14.66
C PRO A 9 -3.29 10.12 14.29
N TRP A 10 -3.47 9.43 13.16
CA TRP A 10 -4.80 8.97 12.72
C TRP A 10 -5.23 7.74 13.49
N LEU A 11 -4.34 6.75 13.65
CA LEU A 11 -4.63 5.51 14.38
C LEU A 11 -4.93 5.75 15.88
N GLU A 12 -4.32 6.79 16.47
CA GLU A 12 -4.59 7.16 17.87
C GLU A 12 -5.96 7.83 18.08
N ARG A 13 -6.54 8.43 17.03
CA ARG A 13 -7.76 9.25 17.11
C ARG A 13 -8.97 8.59 16.46
N ILE A 14 -8.74 7.77 15.44
CA ILE A 14 -9.78 7.10 14.67
C ILE A 14 -9.80 5.63 15.09
N PRO A 15 -10.99 5.09 15.47
CA PRO A 15 -11.16 3.66 15.68
C PRO A 15 -10.64 2.84 14.48
N ALA A 16 -9.96 1.73 14.76
CA ALA A 16 -9.34 0.91 13.71
C ALA A 16 -10.35 0.40 12.67
N ASP A 17 -11.62 0.21 13.05
CA ASP A 17 -12.71 -0.20 12.14
C ASP A 17 -13.17 0.91 11.19
N ARG A 18 -12.66 2.13 11.34
CA ARG A 18 -12.94 3.29 10.48
C ARG A 18 -11.75 3.75 9.65
N LEU A 19 -10.68 2.94 9.60
CA LEU A 19 -9.53 3.19 8.74
C LEU A 19 -9.14 1.92 7.98
N LEU A 20 -9.26 1.95 6.66
CA LEU A 20 -8.80 0.86 5.79
C LEU A 20 -7.49 1.27 5.10
N ILE A 21 -6.47 0.43 5.21
CA ILE A 21 -5.17 0.62 4.56
C ILE A 21 -5.07 -0.40 3.42
N VAL A 22 -4.99 0.09 2.18
CA VAL A 22 -4.92 -0.73 0.97
C VAL A 22 -3.56 -0.55 0.30
N ARG A 23 -2.93 -1.66 -0.08
CA ARG A 23 -1.72 -1.64 -0.91
C ARG A 23 -2.12 -1.38 -2.36
N ALA A 24 -1.51 -0.38 -3.00
CA ALA A 24 -1.82 -0.04 -4.38
C ALA A 24 -1.60 -1.21 -5.34
N ASP A 25 -0.56 -2.03 -5.13
CA ASP A 25 -0.33 -3.24 -5.92
C ASP A 25 -1.46 -4.25 -5.86
N ASP A 26 -2.06 -4.44 -4.69
CA ASP A 26 -3.19 -5.36 -4.53
C ASP A 26 -4.40 -4.83 -5.30
N LEU A 27 -4.59 -3.51 -5.27
CA LEU A 27 -5.65 -2.83 -6.01
C LEU A 27 -5.55 -3.04 -7.53
N PHE A 28 -4.35 -3.19 -8.10
CA PHE A 28 -4.17 -3.42 -9.53
C PHE A 28 -4.01 -4.91 -9.90
N ARG A 29 -3.30 -5.70 -9.08
CA ARG A 29 -3.05 -7.12 -9.34
C ARG A 29 -4.26 -7.99 -8.97
N GLU A 30 -4.95 -7.64 -7.91
CA GLU A 30 -6.09 -8.37 -7.32
C GLU A 30 -7.28 -7.41 -7.16
N ALA A 31 -7.61 -6.72 -8.26
CA ALA A 31 -8.58 -5.62 -8.27
C ALA A 31 -9.95 -6.02 -7.73
N ALA A 32 -10.49 -7.19 -8.11
CA ALA A 32 -11.79 -7.65 -7.63
C ALA A 32 -11.81 -7.81 -6.10
N THR A 33 -10.87 -8.60 -5.54
CA THR A 33 -10.79 -8.87 -4.10
C THR A 33 -10.52 -7.61 -3.29
N THR A 34 -9.61 -6.76 -3.77
CA THR A 34 -9.28 -5.51 -3.07
C THR A 34 -10.44 -4.52 -3.11
N PHE A 35 -11.16 -4.46 -4.23
CA PHE A 35 -12.30 -3.56 -4.38
C PHE A 35 -13.52 -4.05 -3.59
N ASP A 36 -13.73 -5.36 -3.47
CA ASP A 36 -14.73 -5.94 -2.56
C ASP A 36 -14.48 -5.50 -1.11
N ALA A 37 -13.24 -5.57 -0.63
CA ALA A 37 -12.88 -5.10 0.72
C ALA A 37 -13.14 -3.59 0.91
N VAL A 38 -12.92 -2.77 -0.13
CA VAL A 38 -13.23 -1.34 -0.11
C VAL A 38 -14.75 -1.11 -0.07
N GLN A 39 -15.52 -1.83 -0.87
CA GLN A 39 -16.98 -1.74 -0.89
C GLN A 39 -17.58 -2.14 0.47
N ASP A 40 -17.10 -3.24 1.04
CA ASP A 40 -17.52 -3.72 2.36
C ASP A 40 -17.21 -2.71 3.46
N PHE A 41 -15.99 -2.15 3.45
CA PHE A 41 -15.60 -1.11 4.41
C PHE A 41 -16.48 0.13 4.32
N LEU A 42 -16.84 0.55 3.11
CA LEU A 42 -17.75 1.68 2.86
C LEU A 42 -19.23 1.33 3.01
N ARG A 43 -19.57 0.06 3.27
CA ARG A 43 -20.94 -0.48 3.35
C ARG A 43 -21.74 -0.25 2.06
N LEU A 44 -21.07 -0.41 0.92
CA LEU A 44 -21.66 -0.29 -0.40
C LEU A 44 -22.11 -1.66 -0.94
N PRO A 45 -23.14 -1.73 -1.78
CA PRO A 45 -23.48 -2.95 -2.50
C PRO A 45 -22.31 -3.39 -3.39
N VAL A 46 -21.92 -4.65 -3.27
CA VAL A 46 -20.81 -5.23 -4.04
C VAL A 46 -21.14 -5.22 -5.53
N ARG A 47 -20.24 -4.64 -6.32
CA ARG A 47 -20.23 -4.68 -7.78
C ARG A 47 -18.95 -5.33 -8.25
N HIS A 48 -19.09 -6.39 -9.04
CA HIS A 48 -17.96 -7.18 -9.52
C HIS A 48 -17.40 -6.69 -10.87
N GLU A 49 -18.04 -5.72 -11.52
CA GLU A 49 -17.64 -5.18 -12.82
C GLU A 49 -16.87 -3.87 -12.66
N VAL A 50 -15.65 -3.93 -12.11
CA VAL A 50 -14.81 -2.75 -11.92
C VAL A 50 -13.46 -2.93 -12.62
N THR A 51 -13.28 -2.19 -13.71
CA THR A 51 -11.99 -2.06 -14.40
C THR A 51 -11.24 -0.87 -13.82
N LEU A 52 -10.21 -1.14 -13.01
CA LEU A 52 -9.33 -0.10 -12.50
C LEU A 52 -8.21 0.18 -13.51
N VAL A 53 -8.32 1.31 -14.21
CA VAL A 53 -7.28 1.78 -15.12
C VAL A 53 -6.40 2.81 -14.39
N PRO A 54 -5.07 2.60 -14.29
CA PRO A 54 -4.18 3.61 -13.73
C PRO A 54 -4.05 4.79 -14.70
N TYR A 55 -4.84 5.84 -14.51
CA TYR A 55 -4.81 7.05 -15.35
C TYR A 55 -3.50 7.86 -15.23
N ASN A 56 -2.73 7.65 -14.16
CA ASN A 56 -1.48 8.38 -13.88
C ASN A 56 -0.23 7.50 -14.03
N SER A 57 -0.29 6.39 -14.78
CA SER A 57 0.88 5.58 -15.06
C SER A 57 1.87 6.36 -15.92
N ARG A 58 2.95 6.85 -15.30
CA ARG A 58 4.09 7.44 -16.01
C ARG A 58 5.21 6.41 -16.06
N THR A 59 5.79 6.21 -17.23
CA THR A 59 7.05 5.48 -17.35
C THR A 59 8.10 6.24 -16.56
N GLN A 60 8.60 5.62 -15.49
CA GLN A 60 9.69 6.20 -14.72
C GLN A 60 11.02 5.77 -15.33
N PRO A 61 12.03 6.66 -15.39
CA PRO A 61 13.36 6.25 -15.81
C PRO A 61 13.87 5.15 -14.86
N PRO A 62 14.66 4.19 -15.36
CA PRO A 62 15.23 3.16 -14.52
C PRO A 62 16.08 3.80 -13.42
N ILE A 63 15.87 3.35 -12.19
CA ILE A 63 16.70 3.76 -11.06
C ILE A 63 17.98 2.93 -11.07
N GLU A 64 19.11 3.57 -10.77
CA GLU A 64 20.38 2.87 -10.65
C GLU A 64 20.32 1.82 -9.50
N PRO A 65 20.84 0.59 -9.67
CA PRO A 65 20.77 -0.45 -8.65
C PRO A 65 21.35 -0.05 -7.28
N ALA A 66 22.46 0.69 -7.24
CA ALA A 66 23.06 1.15 -5.99
C ALA A 66 22.15 2.16 -5.28
N THR A 67 21.54 3.08 -6.03
CA THR A 67 20.53 4.00 -5.51
C THR A 67 19.31 3.24 -4.96
N LYS A 68 18.81 2.21 -5.65
CA LYS A 68 17.72 1.35 -5.17
C LYS A 68 18.07 0.66 -3.85
N ALA A 69 19.27 0.08 -3.76
CA ALA A 69 19.74 -0.60 -2.55
C ALA A 69 19.85 0.37 -1.37
N ARG A 70 20.42 1.56 -1.59
CA ARG A 70 20.51 2.60 -0.56
C ARG A 70 19.14 3.06 -0.06
N LEU A 71 18.17 3.22 -0.97
CA LEU A 71 16.80 3.58 -0.59
C LEU A 71 16.12 2.46 0.20
N ALA A 72 16.30 1.20 -0.20
CA ALA A 72 15.77 0.06 0.54
C ALA A 72 16.34 0.01 1.97
N GLU A 73 17.67 0.10 2.11
CA GLU A 73 18.33 0.11 3.43
C GLU A 73 17.86 1.29 4.30
N TYR A 74 17.76 2.49 3.70
CA TYR A 74 17.28 3.67 4.40
C TYR A 74 15.82 3.52 4.87
N TYR A 75 14.94 2.96 4.05
CA TYR A 75 13.52 2.83 4.39
C TYR A 75 13.18 1.64 5.29
N ARG A 76 14.04 0.62 5.37
CA ARG A 76 13.83 -0.59 6.16
C ARG A 76 13.32 -0.37 7.59
N PRO A 77 13.97 0.44 8.45
CA PRO A 77 13.47 0.64 9.82
C PRO A 77 12.09 1.30 9.85
N PHE A 78 11.78 2.19 8.91
CA PHE A 78 10.49 2.86 8.82
C PHE A 78 9.38 1.94 8.27
N ASN A 79 9.74 1.01 7.38
CA ASN A 79 8.84 -0.04 6.91
C ASN A 79 8.50 -1.00 8.06
N ALA A 80 9.49 -1.42 8.85
CA ALA A 80 9.29 -2.28 10.01
C ALA A 80 8.35 -1.64 11.05
N GLU A 81 8.58 -0.36 11.40
CA GLU A 81 7.69 0.39 12.29
C GLU A 81 6.26 0.47 11.73
N LEU A 82 6.10 0.70 10.42
CA LEU A 82 4.79 0.71 9.79
C LEU A 82 4.10 -0.65 9.91
N TYR A 83 4.81 -1.75 9.67
CA TYR A 83 4.23 -3.10 9.70
C TYR A 83 3.76 -3.48 11.09
N GLU A 84 4.54 -3.15 12.12
CA GLU A 84 4.14 -3.29 13.52
C GLU A 84 2.90 -2.44 13.82
N LEU A 85 2.90 -1.17 13.37
CA LEU A 85 1.82 -0.23 13.63
C LEU A 85 0.49 -0.66 13.00
N ILE A 86 0.51 -1.28 11.82
CA ILE A 86 -0.70 -1.73 11.10
C ILE A 86 -1.01 -3.22 11.31
N GLY A 87 -0.15 -3.96 12.00
CA GLY A 87 -0.30 -5.40 12.26
C GLY A 87 -0.22 -6.29 11.00
N ARG A 88 0.39 -5.81 9.92
CA ARG A 88 0.48 -6.51 8.62
C ARG A 88 1.80 -6.19 7.92
N ASP A 89 2.41 -7.21 7.33
CA ASP A 89 3.55 -7.07 6.43
C ASP A 89 3.07 -6.70 5.00
N LEU A 90 3.64 -5.63 4.42
CA LEU A 90 3.34 -5.19 3.05
C LEU A 90 4.34 -5.69 2.02
N ASP A 91 5.38 -6.39 2.46
CA ASP A 91 6.38 -7.08 1.67
C ASP A 91 7.22 -6.19 0.75
N TRP A 92 7.44 -4.93 1.12
CA TRP A 92 8.18 -3.99 0.27
C TRP A 92 9.68 -4.30 0.20
N GLU A 93 10.22 -5.07 1.15
CA GLU A 93 11.63 -5.49 1.19
C GLU A 93 11.94 -6.59 0.16
N ARG A 94 10.98 -7.45 -0.21
CA ARG A 94 11.17 -8.48 -1.25
C ARG A 94 11.32 -7.91 -2.67
N GLY A 95 11.09 -6.61 -2.81
CA GLY A 95 11.15 -5.90 -4.08
C GLY A 95 9.90 -6.11 -4.91
N TYR A 96 9.56 -5.12 -5.72
CA TYR A 96 8.56 -5.30 -6.76
C TYR A 96 9.08 -6.33 -7.77
N PRO A 97 8.28 -7.34 -8.16
CA PRO A 97 8.61 -8.12 -9.34
C PRO A 97 8.77 -7.11 -10.48
N SER A 98 9.98 -7.04 -11.04
CA SER A 98 10.25 -6.22 -12.21
C SER A 98 9.36 -6.74 -13.35
N SER A 99 8.36 -5.93 -13.71
CA SER A 99 7.64 -6.05 -14.98
C SER A 99 8.57 -5.83 -16.16
#